data_AF-A0A5K0W0K9-F1
#
_entry.id   AF-A0A5K0W0K9-F1
#
_cell.length_a   1.000
_cell.length_b   1.000
_cell.length_c   1.000
_cell.angle_alpha   90.00
_cell.angle_beta   90.00
_cell.angle_gamma   90.00
#
_symmetry.space_group_name_H-M   'P 1'
#
loop_
_entity.id
_entity.type
_entity.pdbx_description
1 polymer ?
#
loop_
_entity_poly.entity_id
_entity_poly.type
_entity_poly.pdbx_seq_one_letter_code
_entity_poly.pdbx_strand_id
1 'polypeptide(L)' 'LLLVNPIGEVMEKLQDSDSLAAIGSDCLYLTVDEAILSIALKVQLQP' A
#
# COMPACT_ATOMS: atom_id res chain seq x y z
N LEU A 1 -4.02 -1.89 -7.71
CA LEU A 1 -3.84 -3.06 -6.82
C LEU A 1 -3.18 -2.56 -5.55
N LEU A 2 -3.67 -2.94 -4.37
CA LEU A 2 -3.12 -2.51 -3.07
C LEU A 2 -2.79 -3.74 -2.23
N LEU A 3 -1.69 -3.69 -1.49
CA LEU A 3 -1.32 -4.65 -0.46
C LEU A 3 -1.76 -4.09 0.89
N VAL A 4 -2.61 -4.83 1.58
CA VAL A 4 -3.25 -4.39 2.81
C VAL A 4 -3.07 -5.46 3.88
N ASN A 5 -2.68 -5.04 5.07
CA ASN A 5 -2.41 -5.92 6.22
C ASN A 5 -1.45 -7.09 5.89
N PRO A 6 -0.28 -6.82 5.30
CA PRO A 6 0.75 -7.83 5.15
C PRO A 6 1.24 -8.30 6.53
N ILE A 7 1.45 -9.61 6.68
CA ILE A 7 2.10 -10.16 7.87
C ILE A 7 3.57 -9.71 7.92
N GLY A 8 4.15 -9.65 9.12
CA GLY A 8 5.50 -9.10 9.34
C GLY A 8 6.58 -9.69 8.42
N GLU A 9 6.59 -11.01 8.22
CA GLU A 9 7.55 -11.67 7.33
C GLU A 9 7.40 -11.22 5.85
N VAL A 10 6.18 -10.93 5.41
CA VAL A 10 5.91 -10.42 4.05
C VAL A 10 6.37 -8.95 3.95
N MET A 11 6.19 -8.15 5.00
CA MET A 11 6.70 -6.77 5.06
C MET A 11 8.22 -6.73 4.93
N GLU A 12 8.93 -7.55 5.69
CA GLU A 12 10.39 -7.65 5.66
C GLU A 12 10.88 -8.03 4.26
N LYS A 13 10.30 -9.08 3.67
CA LYS A 13 10.63 -9.53 2.31
C LYS A 13 10.32 -8.49 1.24
N LEU A 14 9.25 -7.72 1.41
CA LEU A 14 8.90 -6.64 0.48
C LEU A 14 9.90 -5.49 0.57
N GLN A 15 10.34 -5.11 1.78
CA GLN A 15 11.34 -4.06 2.00
C GLN A 15 12.72 -4.44 1.47
N ASP A 16 13.12 -5.70 1.64
CA ASP A 16 14.40 -6.22 1.14
C ASP A 16 14.40 -6.43 -0.38
N SER A 17 13.23 -6.32 -1.02
CA SER A 17 13.08 -6.44 -2.47
C SER A 17 12.99 -5.08 -3.14
N ASP A 18 13.63 -4.92 -4.30
CA ASP A 18 13.40 -3.78 -5.20
C ASP A 18 11.96 -3.71 -5.72
N SER A 19 11.12 -4.71 -5.40
CA SER A 19 9.71 -4.76 -5.82
C SER A 19 8.88 -3.67 -5.14
N LEU A 20 9.22 -3.26 -3.92
CA LEU A 20 8.48 -2.17 -3.26
C LEU A 20 8.68 -0.83 -4.01
N ALA A 21 9.87 -0.61 -4.58
CA ALA A 21 10.12 0.52 -5.45
C ALA A 21 9.35 0.42 -6.78
N ALA A 22 9.18 -0.80 -7.31
CA ALA A 22 8.44 -1.04 -8.55
C ALA A 22 6.91 -0.87 -8.38
N ILE A 23 6.37 -1.21 -7.22
CA ILE A 23 4.94 -1.09 -6.92
C ILE A 23 4.60 0.34 -6.49
N GLY A 24 5.53 1.03 -5.84
CA GLY A 24 5.35 2.37 -5.29
C GLY A 24 4.91 2.32 -3.83
N SER A 25 5.45 3.24 -3.02
CA SER A 25 5.16 3.34 -1.57
C SER A 25 3.67 3.59 -1.26
N ASP A 26 2.94 4.08 -2.25
CA ASP A 26 1.51 4.42 -2.19
C ASP A 26 0.57 3.20 -2.29
N CYS A 27 1.14 1.99 -2.29
CA CYS A 27 0.40 0.76 -2.57
C CYS A 27 0.34 -0.21 -1.39
N LEU A 28 0.95 0.16 -0.26
CA LEU A 28 1.11 -0.69 0.92
C LEU A 28 0.49 -0.02 2.13
N TYR A 29 -0.45 -0.72 2.78
CA TYR A 29 -1.16 -0.22 3.95
C TYR A 29 -1.18 -1.27 5.05
N LEU A 30 -1.01 -0.84 6.30
CA LEU A 30 -1.02 -1.75 7.45
C LEU A 30 -2.44 -2.17 7.80
N THR A 31 -3.42 -1.28 7.58
CA THR A 31 -4.83 -1.56 7.85
C THR A 31 -5.71 -1.31 6.63
N VAL A 32 -6.88 -1.96 6.62
CA VAL A 32 -7.91 -1.75 5.59
C VAL A 32 -8.43 -0.31 5.63
N ASP A 33 -8.57 0.28 6.81
CA ASP A 33 -9.09 1.63 6.97
C ASP A 33 -8.17 2.68 6.33
N GLU A 34 -6.86 2.55 6.54
CA GLU A 34 -5.84 3.41 5.89
C GLU A 34 -5.92 3.31 4.36
N ALA A 35 -6.07 2.09 3.83
CA ALA A 35 -6.19 1.87 2.39
C ALA A 35 -7.45 2.54 1.83
N ILE A 36 -8.59 2.38 2.50
CA ILE A 36 -9.86 2.98 2.07
C ILE A 36 -9.80 4.51 2.11
N LEU A 37 -9.26 5.10 3.18
CA LEU A 37 -9.10 6.55 3.29
C LEU A 37 -8.22 7.11 2.17
N SER A 38 -7.09 6.45 1.88
CA SER A 38 -6.21 6.85 0.79
C SER A 38 -6.89 6.81 -0.58
N ILE A 39 -7.63 5.73 -0.88
CA ILE A 39 -8.40 5.62 -2.13
C ILE A 39 -9.45 6.73 -2.20
N ALA A 40 -10.22 6.94 -1.13
CA ALA A 40 -11.29 7.93 -1.10
C ALA A 40 -10.76 9.34 -1.38
N LEU A 41 -9.62 9.71 -0.80
CA LEU A 41 -8.95 10.99 -1.08
C LEU A 41 -8.51 11.09 -2.54
N LYS A 42 -7.90 10.03 -3.10
CA LYS A 42 -7.46 10.00 -4.50
C LYS A 42 -8.62 10.10 -5.48
N VAL A 43 -9.76 9.49 -5.18
CA VAL A 43 -10.97 9.56 -6.00
C VAL A 43 -11.62 10.95 -5.93
N GLN A 44 -11.64 11.59 -4.76
CA GLN A 44 -12.17 12.96 -4.61
C GLN A 44 -11.32 14.03 -5.30
N LEU A 45 -10.04 13.74 -5.54
CA LEU A 45 -9.10 14.65 -6.22
C LEU A 45 -9.09 14.49 -7.75
N GLN A 46 -9.85 13.54 -8.31
CA GLN A 46 -10.04 13.41 -9.76
C GLN A 46 -11.31 14.20 -10.18
N PRO A 47 -11.19 15.20 -11.09
CA PRO A 47 -12.32 15.99 -11.57
C PRO A 47 -13.32 15.19 -12.41
#